data_AF-A0A9P7JV14-F1
#
_entry.id   AF-A0A9P7JV14-F1
#
_cell.length_a   1.000
_cell.length_b   1.000
_cell.length_c   1.000
_cell.angle_alpha   90.00
_cell.angle_beta   90.00
_cell.angle_gamma   90.00
#
_symmetry.space_group_name_H-M   'P 1'
#
loop_
_entity.id
_entity.type
_entity.pdbx_description
1 polymer ?
#
loop_
_entity_poly.entity_id
_entity_poly.type
_entity_poly.pdbx_seq_one_letter_code
_entity_poly.pdbx_strand_id
1 'polypeptide(L)'
;MVQDMLLESHGVNPILIARDALHEYDTEVRVHPCDWKDCRMHIPVELKQVSKHLKQHHGINTSATSEDTEKIACLWSGCLDTHTKPGNISRHVLTRHLGVRWMCDNCGSSLSREDAFRRHSLERPNCQSANVVVNYGDGSRVIDLVYIDGGWSATQNVMLI
;
A
#
# COMPACT_ATOMS: atom_id res chain seq x y z
N MET A 1 23.00 -7.04 11.28
CA MET A 1 24.10 -6.04 11.24
C MET A 1 23.60 -4.61 11.31
N VAL A 2 22.94 -4.03 10.29
CA VAL A 2 22.47 -2.61 10.40
C VAL A 2 21.28 -2.46 11.35
N GLN A 3 20.37 -3.44 11.39
CA GLN A 3 19.15 -3.38 12.22
C GLN A 3 19.38 -3.69 13.70
N ASP A 4 20.36 -4.54 14.03
CA ASP A 4 20.78 -4.79 15.41
C ASP A 4 21.43 -3.53 16.02
N MET A 5 22.23 -2.81 15.23
CA MET A 5 22.82 -1.53 15.64
C MET A 5 21.78 -0.42 15.88
N LEU A 6 20.62 -0.47 15.22
CA LEU A 6 19.56 0.54 15.32
C LEU A 6 18.58 0.27 16.48
N LEU A 7 18.36 -1.01 16.80
CA LEU A 7 17.63 -1.40 18.00
C LEU A 7 18.39 -0.94 19.25
N GLU A 8 19.73 -1.07 19.21
CA GLU A 8 20.64 -0.62 20.28
C GLU A 8 20.73 0.91 20.41
N SER A 9 20.60 1.67 19.31
CA SER A 9 20.74 3.13 19.33
C SER A 9 19.43 3.91 19.56
N HIS A 10 18.27 3.34 19.21
CA HIS A 10 17.00 4.09 19.22
C HIS A 10 15.85 3.42 20.00
N GLY A 11 15.96 2.16 20.41
CA GLY A 11 15.00 1.51 21.32
C GLY A 11 13.58 1.30 20.77
N VAL A 12 13.31 1.60 19.50
CA VAL A 12 12.00 1.43 18.85
C VAL A 12 12.19 0.86 17.44
N ASN A 13 11.32 -0.05 17.00
CA ASN A 13 11.32 -0.54 15.62
C ASN A 13 10.89 0.58 14.66
N PRO A 14 11.75 1.05 13.75
CA PRO A 14 11.39 2.14 12.85
C PRO A 14 10.47 1.69 11.72
N ILE A 15 9.74 2.66 11.16
CA ILE A 15 9.03 2.55 9.89
C ILE A 15 10.08 2.53 8.78
N LEU A 16 10.30 1.36 8.19
CA LEU A 16 11.26 1.17 7.09
C LEU A 16 10.60 1.40 5.75
N ILE A 17 11.08 2.38 4.97
CA ILE A 17 10.53 2.69 3.63
C ILE A 17 11.69 2.69 2.63
N ALA A 18 11.49 2.10 1.45
CA ALA A 18 12.49 2.19 0.38
C ALA A 18 12.64 3.65 -0.07
N ARG A 19 13.88 4.16 -0.14
CA ARG A 19 14.12 5.57 -0.52
C ARG A 19 13.49 5.93 -1.87
N ASP A 20 13.63 5.05 -2.85
CA ASP A 20 13.11 5.23 -4.20
C ASP A 20 11.59 5.09 -4.32
N ALA A 21 10.91 4.67 -3.26
CA ALA A 21 9.45 4.70 -3.17
C ALA A 21 8.93 6.11 -2.84
N LEU A 22 9.79 7.02 -2.34
CA LEU A 22 9.39 8.37 -1.91
C LEU A 22 9.70 9.47 -2.92
N HIS A 23 10.40 9.17 -4.02
CA HIS A 23 10.83 10.17 -5.01
C HIS A 23 9.68 10.91 -5.72
N GLU A 24 8.45 10.40 -5.67
CA GLU A 24 7.28 10.97 -6.35
C GLU A 24 6.39 11.79 -5.42
N TYR A 25 6.83 12.02 -4.18
CA TYR A 25 6.05 12.70 -3.14
C TYR A 25 6.80 13.95 -2.65
N ASP A 26 6.09 15.07 -2.59
CA ASP A 26 6.69 16.36 -2.22
C ASP A 26 6.47 16.74 -0.75
N THR A 27 5.32 16.36 -0.16
CA THR A 27 4.89 16.82 1.16
C THR A 27 4.61 15.68 2.12
N GLU A 28 3.65 14.83 1.81
CA GLU A 28 3.24 13.73 2.66
C GLU A 28 2.97 12.46 1.84
N VAL A 29 3.10 11.33 2.51
CA VAL A 29 2.81 10.02 1.93
C VAL A 29 2.09 9.15 2.95
N ARG A 30 1.02 8.48 2.51
CA ARG A 30 0.37 7.46 3.31
C ARG A 30 1.03 6.11 3.05
N VAL A 31 1.52 5.48 4.11
CA VAL A 31 2.16 4.16 4.07
C VAL A 31 1.39 3.15 4.92
N HIS A 32 1.58 1.87 4.63
CA HIS A 32 1.01 0.76 5.40
C HIS A 32 2.08 -0.32 5.62
N PRO A 33 2.13 -1.00 6.77
CA PRO A 33 3.03 -2.12 6.98
C PRO A 33 2.76 -3.24 5.97
N CYS A 34 3.81 -3.86 5.46
CA CYS A 34 3.73 -5.04 4.63
C CYS A 34 3.86 -6.29 5.50
N ASP A 35 2.77 -7.03 5.68
CA ASP A 35 2.78 -8.32 6.40
C ASP A 35 2.94 -9.51 5.44
N TRP A 36 3.54 -9.28 4.27
CA TRP A 36 4.02 -10.37 3.44
C TRP A 36 5.08 -11.15 4.23
N LYS A 37 5.09 -12.48 4.11
CA LYS A 37 6.01 -13.36 4.83
C LYS A 37 7.45 -12.80 4.87
N ASP A 38 7.98 -12.68 6.08
CA ASP A 38 9.33 -12.18 6.39
C ASP A 38 9.61 -10.73 5.96
N CYS A 39 8.58 -9.91 5.68
CA CYS A 39 8.71 -8.49 5.42
C CYS A 39 8.50 -7.64 6.68
N ARG A 40 9.22 -6.51 6.77
CA ARG A 40 9.04 -5.50 7.83
C ARG A 40 8.95 -4.08 7.28
N MET A 41 8.83 -3.94 5.97
CA MET A 41 8.79 -2.64 5.31
C MET A 41 7.39 -2.05 5.35
N HIS A 42 7.32 -0.74 5.24
CA HIS A 42 6.11 -0.01 4.97
C HIS A 42 6.11 0.43 3.50
N ILE A 43 4.94 0.37 2.89
CA ILE A 43 4.74 0.65 1.48
C ILE A 43 3.76 1.81 1.32
N PRO A 44 4.06 2.79 0.45
CA PRO A 44 3.05 3.78 0.07
C PRO A 44 1.80 3.09 -0.47
N VAL A 45 0.62 3.58 -0.06
CA VAL A 45 -0.67 2.92 -0.32
C VAL A 45 -1.20 3.27 -1.71
N GLU A 46 -0.40 2.91 -2.73
CA GLU A 46 -0.66 3.16 -4.15
C GLU A 46 -0.32 1.94 -4.99
N LEU A 47 -1.12 1.69 -6.04
CA LEU A 47 -0.97 0.49 -6.87
C LEU A 47 0.44 0.34 -7.46
N LYS A 48 1.04 1.46 -7.91
CA LYS A 48 2.38 1.48 -8.50
C LYS A 48 3.46 1.14 -7.47
N GLN A 49 3.38 1.71 -6.27
CA GLN A 49 4.36 1.48 -5.21
C GLN A 49 4.22 0.07 -4.62
N VAL A 50 3.00 -0.43 -4.42
CA VAL A 50 2.74 -1.83 -4.06
C VAL A 50 3.33 -2.76 -5.13
N SER A 51 3.07 -2.50 -6.40
CA SER A 51 3.57 -3.31 -7.51
C SER A 51 5.10 -3.37 -7.54
N LYS A 52 5.75 -2.22 -7.39
CA LYS A 52 7.20 -2.08 -7.34
C LYS A 52 7.79 -2.83 -6.14
N HIS A 53 7.20 -2.65 -4.95
CA HIS A 53 7.63 -3.34 -3.74
C HIS A 53 7.52 -4.86 -3.86
N LEU A 54 6.38 -5.38 -4.34
CA LEU A 54 6.17 -6.82 -4.55
C LEU A 54 7.16 -7.41 -5.55
N LYS A 55 7.51 -6.65 -6.60
CA LYS A 55 8.52 -7.07 -7.56
C LYS A 55 9.93 -7.09 -6.97
N GLN A 56 10.33 -6.04 -6.26
CA GLN A 56 11.70 -5.86 -5.77
C GLN A 56 12.01 -6.70 -4.53
N HIS A 57 11.05 -6.82 -3.60
CA HIS A 57 11.28 -7.45 -2.29
C HIS A 57 10.69 -8.85 -2.19
N HIS A 58 9.71 -9.20 -3.03
CA HIS A 58 9.03 -10.51 -3.00
C HIS A 58 9.17 -11.31 -4.30
N GLY A 59 9.91 -10.79 -5.28
CA GLY A 59 10.20 -11.49 -6.54
C GLY A 59 8.97 -11.73 -7.43
N ILE A 60 7.87 -11.01 -7.21
CA ILE A 60 6.61 -11.24 -7.91
C ILE A 60 6.60 -10.49 -9.23
N ASN A 61 6.33 -11.19 -10.34
CA ASN A 61 6.13 -10.55 -11.63
C ASN A 61 4.72 -9.91 -11.72
N THR A 62 4.59 -8.73 -11.12
CA THR A 62 3.33 -7.95 -11.09
C THR A 62 2.90 -7.38 -12.44
N SER A 63 3.71 -7.56 -13.50
CA SER A 63 3.38 -7.18 -14.87
C SER A 63 2.91 -8.33 -15.75
N ALA A 64 2.83 -9.56 -15.22
CA ALA A 64 2.41 -10.70 -16.02
C ALA A 64 0.91 -10.61 -16.36
N THR A 65 0.62 -10.49 -17.65
CA THR A 65 -0.75 -10.35 -18.19
C THR A 65 -1.21 -11.56 -19.00
N SER A 66 -0.33 -12.53 -19.29
CA SER A 66 -0.68 -13.74 -20.03
C SER A 66 -1.69 -14.59 -19.23
N GLU A 67 -2.70 -15.11 -19.92
CA GLU A 67 -3.68 -16.01 -19.33
C GLU A 67 -3.04 -17.32 -18.84
N ASP A 68 -1.97 -17.75 -19.51
CA ASP A 68 -1.21 -18.96 -19.19
C ASP A 68 -0.24 -18.78 -18.01
N THR A 69 -0.15 -17.56 -17.45
CA THR A 69 0.72 -17.33 -16.30
C THR A 69 0.22 -18.12 -15.10
N GLU A 70 1.12 -18.90 -14.50
CA GLU A 70 0.81 -19.62 -13.27
C GLU A 70 0.33 -18.65 -12.18
N LYS A 71 -0.75 -19.06 -11.51
CA LYS A 71 -1.31 -18.31 -10.39
C LYS A 71 -0.42 -18.51 -9.17
N ILE A 72 -0.34 -17.47 -8.35
CA ILE A 72 0.48 -17.45 -7.14
C ILE A 72 -0.41 -17.42 -5.90
N ALA A 73 0.13 -17.93 -4.80
CA ALA A 73 -0.44 -17.72 -3.48
C ALA A 73 -0.04 -16.36 -2.92
N CYS A 74 -0.98 -15.69 -2.27
CA CYS A 74 -0.69 -14.52 -1.46
C CYS A 74 -0.09 -14.97 -0.13
N LEU A 75 1.13 -14.54 0.18
CA LEU A 75 1.82 -14.87 1.44
C LEU A 75 1.64 -13.77 2.49
N TRP A 76 0.66 -12.90 2.33
CA TRP A 76 0.27 -11.96 3.37
C TRP A 76 -0.27 -12.72 4.58
N SER A 77 0.14 -12.33 5.78
CA SER A 77 -0.26 -13.00 7.03
C SER A 77 -1.78 -13.12 7.14
N GLY A 78 -2.27 -14.36 7.29
CA GLY A 78 -3.71 -14.66 7.40
C GLY A 78 -4.48 -14.65 6.07
N CYS A 79 -3.83 -14.43 4.92
CA CYS A 79 -4.48 -14.56 3.62
C CYS A 79 -4.58 -16.02 3.19
N LEU A 80 -5.76 -16.41 2.67
CA LEU A 80 -6.04 -17.77 2.18
C LEU A 80 -6.13 -17.83 0.65
N ASP A 81 -5.89 -16.72 -0.05
CA ASP A 81 -5.96 -16.67 -1.51
C ASP A 81 -4.72 -17.33 -2.13
N THR A 82 -4.91 -18.52 -2.68
CA THR A 82 -3.85 -19.34 -3.29
C THR A 82 -3.81 -19.25 -4.82
N HIS A 83 -4.74 -18.50 -5.44
CA HIS A 83 -4.98 -18.56 -6.88
C HIS A 83 -5.09 -17.16 -7.51
N THR A 84 -4.16 -16.26 -7.14
CA THR A 84 -4.12 -14.91 -7.69
C THR A 84 -3.19 -14.85 -8.90
N LYS A 85 -3.67 -14.26 -10.01
CA LYS A 85 -2.79 -13.96 -11.16
C LYS A 85 -1.71 -12.95 -10.74
N PRO A 86 -0.44 -13.12 -11.14
CA PRO A 86 0.62 -12.19 -10.73
C PRO A 86 0.33 -10.73 -11.13
N GLY A 87 -0.26 -10.47 -12.31
CA GLY A 87 -0.69 -9.12 -12.70
C GLY A 87 -1.77 -8.47 -11.82
N ASN A 88 -2.50 -9.27 -11.03
CA ASN A 88 -3.59 -8.79 -10.17
C ASN A 88 -3.19 -8.69 -8.69
N ILE A 89 -2.02 -9.22 -8.29
CA ILE A 89 -1.62 -9.33 -6.89
C ILE A 89 -1.50 -7.96 -6.20
N SER A 90 -0.99 -6.94 -6.91
CA SER A 90 -0.86 -5.58 -6.36
C SER A 90 -2.23 -4.99 -5.98
N ARG A 91 -3.25 -5.25 -6.81
CA ARG A 91 -4.63 -4.82 -6.53
C ARG A 91 -5.29 -5.66 -5.44
N HIS A 92 -5.01 -6.96 -5.43
CA HIS A 92 -5.42 -7.84 -4.33
C HIS A 92 -4.91 -7.28 -3.00
N VAL A 93 -3.60 -6.98 -2.89
CA VAL A 93 -2.98 -6.40 -1.69
C VAL A 93 -3.63 -5.06 -1.32
N LEU A 94 -3.75 -4.13 -2.27
CA LEU A 94 -4.32 -2.80 -2.02
C LEU A 94 -5.74 -2.86 -1.42
N THR A 95 -6.58 -3.77 -1.92
CA THR A 95 -8.00 -3.85 -1.54
C THR A 95 -8.27 -4.77 -0.34
N ARG A 96 -7.51 -5.86 -0.21
CA ARG A 96 -7.71 -6.88 0.83
C ARG A 96 -6.87 -6.64 2.08
N HIS A 97 -5.68 -6.06 1.91
CA HIS A 97 -4.71 -5.93 2.99
C HIS A 97 -4.47 -4.49 3.41
N LEU A 98 -4.38 -3.56 2.46
CA LEU A 98 -4.23 -2.13 2.78
C LEU A 98 -5.57 -1.41 2.97
N GLY A 99 -6.69 -2.16 2.84
CA GLY A 99 -8.03 -1.69 3.16
C GLY A 99 -8.55 -0.55 2.28
N VAL A 100 -7.99 -0.33 1.09
CA VAL A 100 -8.38 0.81 0.25
C VAL A 100 -9.81 0.67 -0.25
N ARG A 101 -10.67 1.62 0.13
CA ARG A 101 -12.08 1.71 -0.30
C ARG A 101 -12.45 3.11 -0.75
N TRP A 102 -13.25 3.18 -1.81
CA TRP A 102 -13.78 4.39 -2.41
C TRP A 102 -15.23 4.53 -1.95
N MET A 103 -15.44 5.36 -0.95
CA MET A 103 -16.73 5.59 -0.31
C MET A 103 -17.47 6.73 -1.00
N CYS A 104 -18.72 6.49 -1.37
CA CYS A 104 -19.63 7.55 -1.80
C CYS A 104 -20.15 8.31 -0.58
N ASP A 105 -19.84 9.59 -0.47
CA ASP A 105 -20.27 10.44 0.65
C ASP A 105 -21.78 10.63 0.72
N ASN A 106 -22.48 10.52 -0.41
CA ASN A 106 -23.91 10.74 -0.49
C ASN A 106 -24.76 9.51 -0.11
N CYS A 107 -24.35 8.30 -0.49
CA CYS A 107 -25.13 7.08 -0.22
C CYS A 107 -24.40 6.03 0.64
N GLY A 108 -23.17 6.29 1.05
CA GLY A 108 -22.37 5.37 1.87
C GLY A 108 -21.87 4.11 1.14
N SER A 109 -22.04 4.02 -0.19
CA SER A 109 -21.57 2.85 -0.94
C SER A 109 -20.05 2.71 -0.86
N SER A 110 -19.59 1.53 -0.44
CA SER A 110 -18.17 1.17 -0.37
C SER A 110 -17.72 0.41 -1.60
N LEU A 111 -16.88 1.03 -2.42
CA LEU A 111 -16.40 0.45 -3.67
C LEU A 111 -14.91 0.10 -3.58
N SER A 112 -14.50 -0.98 -4.23
CA SER A 112 -13.11 -1.48 -4.14
C SER A 112 -12.14 -0.74 -5.04
N ARG A 113 -12.61 0.12 -5.94
CA ARG A 113 -11.82 0.77 -6.99
C ARG A 113 -12.39 2.13 -7.37
N GLU A 114 -11.52 3.01 -7.84
CA GLU A 114 -11.90 4.34 -8.34
C GLU A 114 -12.84 4.28 -9.55
N ASP A 115 -12.53 3.45 -10.55
CA ASP A 115 -13.37 3.35 -11.75
C ASP A 115 -14.76 2.78 -11.44
N ALA A 116 -14.84 1.90 -10.43
CA ALA A 116 -16.13 1.45 -9.92
C ALA A 116 -16.92 2.60 -9.27
N PHE A 117 -16.24 3.50 -8.54
CA PHE A 117 -16.85 4.71 -8.00
C PHE A 117 -17.30 5.69 -9.08
N ARG A 118 -16.46 5.96 -10.09
CA ARG A 118 -16.84 6.84 -11.21
C ARG A 118 -18.08 6.31 -11.93
N ARG A 119 -18.14 5.00 -12.20
CA ARG A 119 -19.33 4.39 -12.80
C ARG A 119 -20.54 4.50 -11.86
N HIS A 120 -20.35 4.27 -10.56
CA HIS A 120 -21.40 4.44 -9.57
C HIS A 120 -21.98 5.87 -9.56
N SER A 121 -21.14 6.91 -9.56
CA SER A 121 -21.63 8.30 -9.55
C SER A 121 -22.37 8.65 -10.85
N LEU A 122 -21.91 8.15 -12.00
CA LEU A 122 -22.58 8.38 -13.28
C LEU A 122 -23.93 7.66 -13.39
N GLU A 123 -24.01 6.40 -12.96
CA GLU A 123 -25.19 5.55 -13.12
C GLU A 123 -26.26 5.75 -12.03
N ARG A 124 -25.89 6.31 -10.87
CA ARG A 124 -26.83 6.53 -9.74
C ARG A 124 -27.29 7.98 -9.73
N PRO A 125 -28.57 8.27 -10.06
CA PRO A 125 -29.07 9.66 -10.14
C PRO A 125 -28.81 10.47 -8.88
N ASN A 126 -28.99 9.86 -7.70
CA ASN A 126 -28.79 10.55 -6.44
C ASN A 126 -27.31 10.81 -6.12
N CYS A 127 -26.35 10.21 -6.84
CA CYS A 127 -24.91 10.28 -6.52
C CYS A 127 -24.07 10.95 -7.63
N GLN A 128 -24.69 11.62 -8.61
CA GLN A 128 -23.98 12.26 -9.73
C GLN A 128 -23.02 13.37 -9.29
N SER A 129 -23.33 14.05 -8.19
CA SER A 129 -22.48 15.06 -7.55
C SER A 129 -21.81 14.56 -6.26
N ALA A 130 -21.82 13.24 -6.02
CA ALA A 130 -21.19 12.68 -4.84
C ALA A 130 -19.68 12.83 -4.91
N ASN A 131 -19.06 13.20 -3.79
CA ASN A 131 -17.61 13.13 -3.68
C ASN A 131 -17.19 11.73 -3.24
N VAL A 132 -15.93 11.42 -3.52
CA VAL A 132 -15.31 10.23 -2.98
C VAL A 132 -14.56 10.55 -1.70
N VAL A 133 -14.79 9.72 -0.69
CA VAL A 133 -13.92 9.61 0.49
C VAL A 133 -13.13 8.31 0.37
N VAL A 134 -11.81 8.39 0.42
CA VAL A 134 -10.96 7.19 0.35
C VAL A 134 -10.62 6.74 1.77
N ASN A 135 -11.02 5.51 2.10
CA ASN A 135 -10.68 4.86 3.35
C ASN A 135 -9.48 3.94 3.16
N TYR A 136 -8.70 3.77 4.22
CA TYR A 136 -7.51 2.93 4.28
C TYR A 136 -7.59 2.01 5.50
N GLY A 137 -6.86 0.90 5.50
CA GLY A 137 -6.84 -0.05 6.62
C GLY A 137 -6.18 0.52 7.88
N ASP A 138 -6.54 -0.05 9.04
CA ASP A 138 -6.17 0.41 10.39
C ASP A 138 -4.65 0.48 10.66
N GLY A 139 -3.82 -0.14 9.80
CA GLY A 139 -2.36 -0.05 9.85
C GLY A 139 -1.75 1.17 9.13
N SER A 140 -2.56 1.98 8.44
CA SER A 140 -2.04 3.07 7.61
C SER A 140 -1.56 4.27 8.44
N ARG A 141 -0.43 4.87 8.05
CA ARG A 141 0.15 6.06 8.67
C ARG A 141 0.48 7.11 7.62
N VAL A 142 0.29 8.39 7.95
CA VAL A 142 0.77 9.51 7.13
C VAL A 142 2.16 9.90 7.62
N ILE A 143 3.11 10.00 6.70
CA ILE A 143 4.48 10.43 6.94
C ILE A 143 4.66 11.77 6.23
N ASP A 144 5.05 12.80 7.00
CA ASP A 144 5.43 14.10 6.47
C ASP A 144 6.92 14.07 6.07
N LEU A 145 7.17 14.30 4.79
CA LEU A 145 8.49 14.16 4.17
C LEU A 145 9.42 15.32 4.50
N VAL A 146 8.88 16.47 4.92
CA VAL A 146 9.67 17.62 5.38
C VAL A 146 10.51 17.28 6.62
N TYR A 147 10.08 16.30 7.41
CA TYR A 147 10.80 15.88 8.62
C TYR A 147 11.75 14.69 8.40
N ILE A 148 12.04 14.33 7.14
CA ILE A 148 13.05 13.31 6.81
C ILE A 148 14.35 14.01 6.43
N ASP A 149 15.31 14.02 7.35
CA ASP A 149 16.63 14.60 7.13
C ASP A 149 17.67 13.50 6.93
N GLY A 150 18.41 13.55 5.81
CA GLY A 150 19.43 12.54 5.48
C GLY A 150 18.92 11.09 5.36
N GLY A 151 17.61 10.87 5.34
CA GLY A 151 16.97 9.55 5.33
C GLY A 151 16.53 9.02 6.70
N TRP A 152 16.55 9.84 7.75
CA TRP A 152 16.02 9.50 9.08
C TRP A 152 15.08 10.59 9.59
N SER A 153 14.03 10.17 10.29
CA SER A 153 13.11 11.05 11.01
C SER A 153 12.90 10.52 12.42
N ALA A 154 13.51 11.17 13.43
CA ALA A 154 13.34 10.79 14.83
C ALA A 154 11.91 11.03 15.33
N THR A 155 11.27 12.11 14.88
CA THR A 155 9.92 12.51 15.30
C THR A 155 8.85 11.55 14.81
N GLN A 156 9.01 11.01 13.60
CA GLN A 156 8.07 10.06 12.99
C GLN A 156 8.53 8.61 13.13
N ASN A 157 9.74 8.39 13.65
CA ASN A 157 10.42 7.10 13.73
C ASN A 157 10.49 6.39 12.35
N VAL A 158 10.93 7.13 11.33
CA VAL A 158 11.01 6.67 9.92
C VAL A 158 12.45 6.58 9.48
N MET A 159 12.80 5.46 8.83
CA MET A 159 14.11 5.26 8.21
C MET A 159 13.94 4.89 6.73
N LEU A 160 14.70 5.58 5.89
CA LEU A 160 14.82 5.26 4.47
C LEU A 160 15.94 4.24 4.28
N ILE A 161 15.61 3.12 3.64
CA ILE A 161 16.54 2.03 3.30
C ILE A 161 16.72 1.86 1.79
#